data_AF-A0A8H4BGY8-F1
#
_entry.id   AF-A0A8H4BGY8-F1
#
_cell.length_a   1.000
_cell.length_b   1.000
_cell.length_c   1.000
_cell.angle_alpha   90.00
_cell.angle_beta   90.00
_cell.angle_gamma   90.00
#
_symmetry.space_group_name_H-M   'P 1'
#
loop_
_entity.id
_entity.type
_entity.pdbx_description
1 polymer ?
#
loop_
_entity_poly.entity_id
_entity_poly.type
_entity_poly.pdbx_seq_one_letter_code
_entity_poly.pdbx_strand_id
1 'polypeptide(L)'
;MRIVCSICLDDVHENSCLVALSRCGHMFDKGCIDQALVHGRDVCPVCKLSSQGLWGEPQYRRIYPSKSENPDMKECIDLKKRLAEANHKISILQSDLSDTKSTLNFSRQEQNATSSRLKEAKESLENATKSVERLKKDVENLKRAKDDCFKRNDKLKHSNQTLTGNLKKSESLCQTLREQLASMDASSDNQGIQGSTASSSSDSQEGQVPQKDYLDLKKSYQDLVIRERLVEKKLTDLTLKQEGSNYTENLEHTQRIYKQLTEALSNEKRLNSLVNQLKHEKKDIVNEKKSLQERFNGAIKDLKRLQ
;
A
#
# COMPACT_ATOMS: atom_id res chain seq x y z
N MET A 1 27.79 41.84 57.20
CA MET A 1 28.19 42.83 56.18
C MET A 1 26.92 43.45 55.61
N ARG A 2 26.84 44.79 55.53
CA ARG A 2 25.77 45.47 54.78
C ARG A 2 26.20 45.58 53.32
N ILE A 3 25.31 45.27 52.39
CA ILE A 3 25.54 45.40 50.96
C ILE A 3 24.84 46.69 50.54
N VAL A 4 25.59 47.60 49.92
CA VAL A 4 25.12 48.92 49.51
C VAL A 4 25.30 49.05 48.00
N CYS A 5 24.30 49.57 47.30
CA CYS A 5 24.41 49.84 45.87
C CYS A 5 25.34 51.04 45.64
N SER A 6 26.40 50.87 44.84
CA SER A 6 27.37 51.97 44.62
C SER A 6 26.87 53.12 43.73
N ILE A 7 25.62 53.08 43.25
CA ILE A 7 25.00 54.14 42.44
C ILE A 7 24.05 55.00 43.29
N CYS A 8 23.05 54.40 43.93
CA CYS A 8 22.11 55.14 44.79
C CYS A 8 22.60 55.29 46.24
N LEU A 9 23.63 54.53 46.64
CA LEU A 9 24.18 54.49 48.00
C LEU A 9 23.19 54.00 49.07
N ASP A 10 22.06 53.44 48.66
CA ASP A 10 21.08 52.84 49.56
C ASP A 10 21.48 51.41 49.96
N ASP A 11 21.08 51.03 51.18
CA ASP A 11 21.16 49.67 51.69
C ASP A 11 20.26 48.76 50.85
N VAL A 12 20.78 47.61 50.46
CA VAL A 12 19.99 46.65 49.68
C VAL A 12 18.96 45.99 50.60
N HIS A 13 17.68 46.18 50.26
CA HIS A 13 16.56 45.53 50.94
C HIS A 13 16.31 44.10 50.44
N GLU A 14 15.60 43.29 51.22
CA GLU A 14 15.33 41.86 50.92
C GLU A 14 14.58 41.63 49.59
N ASN A 15 13.88 42.66 49.10
CA ASN A 15 13.15 42.63 47.83
C ASN A 15 13.89 43.30 46.66
N SER A 16 15.06 43.89 46.91
CA SER A 16 15.87 44.53 45.88
C SER A 16 16.54 43.48 45.00
N CYS A 17 16.40 43.62 43.68
CA CYS A 17 17.08 42.74 42.73
C CYS A 17 18.54 43.16 42.59
N LEU A 18 19.41 42.57 43.40
CA LEU A 18 20.85 42.76 43.27
C LEU A 18 21.41 42.03 42.05
N VAL A 19 22.33 42.71 41.38
CA VAL A 19 23.11 42.14 40.29
C VAL A 19 24.58 42.49 40.46
N ALA A 20 25.47 41.63 40.00
CA ALA A 20 26.89 41.94 39.82
C ALA A 20 27.25 41.91 38.35
N LEU A 21 28.10 42.86 37.94
CA LEU A 21 28.68 42.85 36.60
C LEU A 21 29.59 41.63 36.43
N SER A 22 29.40 40.89 35.33
CA SER A 22 30.07 39.61 35.09
C SER A 22 31.60 39.71 35.05
N ARG A 23 32.14 40.89 34.70
CA ARG A 23 33.60 41.09 34.53
C ARG A 23 34.34 41.59 35.76
N CYS A 24 33.70 42.39 36.61
CA CYS A 24 34.36 43.01 37.76
C CYS A 24 33.73 42.68 39.11
N GLY A 25 32.57 42.01 39.14
CA GLY A 25 31.91 41.61 40.39
C GLY A 25 31.27 42.73 41.20
N HIS A 26 31.48 44.01 40.84
CA HIS A 26 30.80 45.14 41.48
C HIS A 26 29.28 45.00 41.45
N MET A 27 28.66 45.28 42.60
CA MET A 27 27.26 45.02 42.87
C MET A 27 26.42 46.29 42.82
N PHE A 28 25.24 46.18 42.22
CA PHE A 28 24.29 47.27 42.07
C PHE A 28 22.86 46.75 42.16
N ASP A 29 21.92 47.63 42.49
CA ASP A 29 20.52 47.35 42.19
C ASP A 29 20.31 47.30 40.68
N LYS A 30 19.52 46.33 40.22
CA LYS A 30 19.22 46.12 38.80
C LYS A 30 18.77 47.41 38.12
N GLY A 31 17.82 48.14 38.72
CA GLY A 31 17.32 49.40 38.15
C GLY A 31 18.39 50.48 38.00
N CYS A 32 19.30 50.58 38.98
CA CYS A 32 20.38 51.56 38.96
C CYS A 32 21.40 51.27 37.86
N ILE A 33 21.84 50.01 37.75
CA ILE A 33 22.82 49.64 36.72
C ILE A 33 22.21 49.63 35.32
N ASP A 34 20.95 49.19 35.16
CA ASP A 34 20.25 49.25 33.87
C ASP A 34 20.19 50.70 33.36
N GLN A 35 19.85 51.65 34.24
CA GLN A 35 19.90 53.08 33.87
C GLN A 35 21.33 53.54 33.55
N ALA A 36 22.33 53.17 34.34
CA ALA A 36 23.71 53.61 34.09
C ALA A 36 24.26 53.10 32.75
N LEU A 37 23.89 51.89 32.34
CA LEU A 37 24.30 51.29 31.06
C LEU A 37 23.53 51.88 29.87
N VAL A 38 22.21 52.10 30.01
CA VAL A 38 21.35 52.67 28.95
C VAL A 38 21.80 54.09 28.56
N HIS A 39 22.29 54.89 29.51
CA HIS A 39 22.77 56.27 29.25
C HIS A 39 24.19 56.33 28.65
N GLY A 40 24.62 55.29 27.91
CA GLY A 40 25.81 55.34 27.05
C GLY A 40 27.14 55.04 27.75
N ARG A 41 27.12 54.37 28.89
CA ARG A 41 28.34 53.91 29.57
C ARG A 41 28.34 52.38 29.63
N ASP A 42 28.89 51.74 28.61
CA ASP A 42 29.20 50.29 28.61
C ASP A 42 30.39 49.97 29.55
N VAL A 43 30.46 50.64 30.69
CA VAL A 43 31.57 50.56 31.65
C VAL A 43 31.02 50.55 33.07
N CYS A 44 31.68 49.78 33.93
CA CYS A 44 31.36 49.75 35.34
C CYS A 44 31.48 51.15 35.98
N PRO A 45 30.47 51.67 36.70
CA PRO A 45 30.56 52.96 37.39
C PRO A 45 31.68 53.05 38.43
N VAL A 46 32.13 51.91 38.96
CA VAL A 46 33.15 51.83 40.01
C VAL A 46 34.56 51.75 39.43
N CYS A 47 34.82 50.78 38.56
CA CYS A 47 36.18 50.53 38.04
C CYS A 47 36.40 50.90 36.57
N LYS A 48 35.35 51.38 35.87
CA LYS A 48 35.37 51.73 34.44
C LYS A 48 35.72 50.59 33.49
N LEU A 49 35.75 49.35 33.98
CA LEU A 49 35.95 48.17 33.14
C LEU A 49 34.72 47.97 32.24
N SER A 50 34.93 47.66 30.96
CA SER A 50 33.82 47.48 30.02
C SER A 50 32.88 46.35 30.46
N SER A 51 31.57 46.60 30.42
CA SER A 51 30.50 45.65 30.76
C SER A 51 30.09 44.75 29.60
N GLN A 52 30.66 44.92 28.40
CA GLN A 52 30.39 44.05 27.25
C GLN A 52 30.85 42.61 27.57
N GLY A 53 29.87 41.70 27.58
CA GLY A 53 30.12 40.26 27.65
C GLY A 53 30.67 39.74 26.32
N LEU A 54 31.48 38.69 26.38
CA LEU A 54 31.80 37.91 25.19
C LEU A 54 30.50 37.26 24.68
N TRP A 55 30.06 37.67 23.50
CA TRP A 55 29.11 36.99 22.60
C TRP A 55 28.12 36.04 23.30
N GLY A 56 26.98 36.59 23.73
CA GLY A 56 25.85 35.81 24.23
C GLY A 56 25.77 35.63 25.76
N GLU A 57 26.77 36.07 26.54
CA GLU A 57 26.64 36.09 28.01
C GLU A 57 25.90 37.34 28.52
N PRO A 58 25.04 37.18 29.54
CA PRO A 58 24.39 38.32 30.19
C PRO A 58 25.43 39.24 30.86
N GLN A 59 25.27 40.55 30.66
CA GLN A 59 26.20 41.60 31.14
C GLN A 59 26.34 41.62 32.68
N TYR A 60 25.35 41.08 33.39
CA TYR A 60 25.34 40.94 34.84
C TYR A 60 24.64 39.65 35.29
N ARG A 61 25.00 39.15 36.48
CA ARG A 61 24.38 37.99 37.13
C ARG A 61 23.59 38.43 38.35
N ARG A 62 22.41 37.85 38.57
CA ARG A 62 21.59 38.12 39.77
C ARG A 62 22.25 37.51 41.02
N ILE A 63 22.31 38.29 42.09
CA ILE A 63 22.86 37.87 43.38
C ILE A 63 21.74 37.77 44.41
N TYR A 64 21.79 36.71 45.22
CA TYR A 64 20.92 36.51 46.38
C TYR A 64 21.81 36.48 47.64
N PRO A 65 21.89 37.59 48.39
CA PRO A 65 22.63 37.59 49.65
C PRO A 65 22.02 36.56 50.60
N SER A 66 22.84 35.62 51.10
CA SER A 66 22.40 34.67 52.12
C SER A 66 22.38 35.38 53.48
N LYS A 67 21.27 35.31 54.22
CA LYS A 67 21.23 35.77 55.61
C LYS A 67 22.15 34.87 56.45
N SER A 68 23.05 35.51 57.20
CA SER A 68 23.86 34.85 58.23
C SER A 68 23.08 34.92 59.53
N GLU A 69 22.36 33.84 59.88
CA GLU A 69 22.14 33.33 61.24
C GLU A 69 21.25 32.08 61.17
N ASN A 70 21.62 31.03 61.91
CA ASN A 70 21.02 29.68 61.90
C ASN A 70 19.55 29.67 62.39
N PRO A 71 18.58 29.59 61.46
CA PRO A 71 17.64 28.46 61.39
C PRO A 71 17.44 27.89 59.95
N ASP A 72 18.07 28.52 58.96
CA ASP A 72 17.87 28.30 57.51
C ASP A 72 18.44 26.98 56.95
N MET A 73 19.25 26.24 57.73
CA MET A 73 19.87 25.01 57.24
C MET A 73 18.82 23.95 56.91
N LYS A 74 17.75 23.83 57.70
CA LYS A 74 16.71 22.81 57.51
C LYS A 74 15.81 23.12 56.31
N GLU A 75 15.40 24.37 56.15
CA GLU A 75 14.61 24.81 54.99
C GLU A 75 15.42 24.72 53.70
N CYS A 76 16.70 25.09 53.71
CA CYS A 76 17.60 24.94 52.57
C CYS A 76 17.82 23.46 52.20
N ILE A 77 17.94 22.56 53.19
CA ILE A 77 18.01 21.12 52.95
C ILE A 77 16.71 20.60 52.33
N ASP A 78 15.55 21.00 52.86
CA ASP A 78 14.24 20.59 52.32
C ASP A 78 13.99 21.12 50.90
N LEU A 79 14.38 22.36 50.63
CA LEU A 79 14.31 22.94 49.28
C LEU A 79 15.24 22.24 48.31
N LYS A 80 16.47 21.91 48.71
CA LYS A 80 17.40 21.10 47.89
C LYS A 80 16.83 19.71 47.60
N LYS A 81 16.20 19.07 48.59
CA LYS A 81 15.53 17.78 48.40
C LYS A 81 14.39 17.89 47.39
N ARG A 82 13.50 18.87 47.54
CA ARG A 82 12.40 19.12 46.60
C ARG A 82 12.90 19.44 45.19
N LEU A 83 13.98 20.20 45.08
CA LEU A 83 14.62 20.51 43.80
C LEU A 83 15.17 19.25 43.13
N ALA A 84 15.84 18.37 43.89
CA ALA A 84 16.32 17.09 43.39
C ALA A 84 15.16 16.18 42.93
N GLU A 85 14.09 16.11 43.72
CA GLU A 85 12.87 15.37 43.35
C GLU A 85 12.21 15.93 42.08
N ALA A 86 12.13 17.26 41.94
CA ALA A 86 11.59 17.90 40.75
C ALA A 86 12.47 17.63 39.52
N ASN A 87 13.80 17.75 39.65
CA ASN A 87 14.73 17.44 38.56
C ASN A 87 14.64 15.96 38.14
N HIS A 88 14.48 15.04 39.09
CA HIS A 88 14.27 13.63 38.78
C HIS A 88 12.96 13.41 38.01
N LYS A 89 11.85 14.04 38.44
CA LYS A 89 10.57 13.98 37.72
C LYS A 89 10.68 14.54 36.30
N ILE A 90 11.38 15.67 36.13
CA ILE A 90 11.63 16.25 34.81
C ILE A 90 12.40 15.26 33.93
N SER A 91 13.43 14.60 34.48
CA SER A 91 14.19 13.59 33.74
C SER A 91 13.33 12.40 33.30
N ILE A 92 12.43 11.91 34.17
CA ILE A 92 11.50 10.82 33.82
C ILE A 92 10.57 11.28 32.70
N LEU A 93 9.92 12.45 32.86
CA LEU A 93 8.99 12.98 31.87
C LEU A 93 9.68 13.24 30.52
N GLN A 94 10.95 13.64 30.51
CA GLN A 94 11.73 13.79 29.29
C GLN A 94 11.96 12.44 28.59
N SER A 95 12.23 11.37 29.34
CA SER A 95 12.32 10.02 28.81
C SER A 95 10.99 9.56 28.21
N ASP A 96 9.90 9.69 28.97
CA ASP A 96 8.56 9.28 28.53
C ASP A 96 8.11 10.06 27.28
N LEU A 97 8.42 11.36 27.22
CA LEU A 97 8.13 12.19 26.04
C LEU A 97 8.94 11.74 24.82
N SER A 98 10.20 11.34 25.01
CA SER A 98 11.01 10.75 23.94
C SER A 98 10.42 9.43 23.43
N ASP A 99 9.98 8.55 24.34
CA ASP A 99 9.42 7.24 24.00
C ASP A 99 8.04 7.34 23.33
N THR A 100 7.20 8.26 23.81
CA THR A 100 5.92 8.54 23.15
C THR A 100 6.11 9.16 21.78
N LYS A 101 7.11 10.04 21.60
CA LYS A 101 7.46 10.62 20.30
C LYS A 101 7.96 9.57 19.31
N SER A 102 8.81 8.63 19.75
CA SER A 102 9.30 7.55 18.89
C SER A 102 8.17 6.61 18.48
N THR A 103 7.29 6.26 19.42
CA THR A 103 6.08 5.45 19.16
C THR A 103 5.16 6.15 18.16
N LEU A 104 4.89 7.45 18.34
CA LEU A 104 4.05 8.23 17.43
C LEU A 104 4.62 8.29 16.02
N ASN A 105 5.94 8.46 15.88
CA ASN A 105 6.61 8.46 14.58
C ASN A 105 6.49 7.10 13.88
N PHE A 106 6.66 6.01 14.62
CA PHE A 106 6.48 4.66 14.09
C PHE A 106 5.05 4.44 13.57
N SER A 107 4.04 4.76 14.40
CA SER A 107 2.63 4.65 13.98
C SER A 107 2.30 5.53 12.78
N ARG A 108 2.89 6.74 12.70
CA ARG A 108 2.71 7.64 11.54
C ARG A 108 3.34 7.06 10.27
N GLN A 109 4.51 6.45 10.39
CA GLN A 109 5.17 5.78 9.26
C GLN A 109 4.35 4.58 8.77
N GLU A 110 3.81 3.77 9.68
CA GLU A 110 2.90 2.69 9.33
C GLU A 110 1.61 3.19 8.67
N GLN A 111 1.02 4.27 9.20
CA GLN A 111 -0.16 4.90 8.59
C GLN A 111 0.12 5.39 7.17
N ASN A 112 1.28 5.99 6.92
CA ASN A 112 1.68 6.42 5.58
C ASN A 112 1.91 5.23 4.63
N ALA A 113 2.53 4.16 5.12
CA ALA A 113 2.76 2.94 4.33
C ALA A 113 1.42 2.27 3.97
N THR A 114 0.50 2.15 4.93
CA THR A 114 -0.85 1.60 4.69
C THR A 114 -1.67 2.49 3.76
N SER A 115 -1.60 3.82 3.89
CA SER A 115 -2.25 4.75 2.98
C SER A 115 -1.73 4.62 1.54
N SER A 116 -0.43 4.42 1.36
CA SER A 116 0.19 4.22 0.04
C SER A 116 -0.28 2.91 -0.61
N ARG A 117 -0.26 1.81 0.15
CA ARG A 117 -0.80 0.51 -0.30
C ARG A 117 -2.29 0.59 -0.65
N LEU A 118 -3.08 1.36 0.11
CA LEU A 118 -4.50 1.55 -0.18
C LEU A 118 -4.72 2.29 -1.51
N LYS A 119 -3.88 3.28 -1.83
CA LYS A 119 -3.94 3.97 -3.12
C LYS A 119 -3.63 3.03 -4.29
N GLU A 120 -2.54 2.26 -4.18
CA GLU A 120 -2.16 1.27 -5.19
C GLU A 120 -3.26 0.20 -5.39
N ALA A 121 -3.84 -0.30 -4.31
CA ALA A 121 -4.94 -1.25 -4.37
C ALA A 121 -6.19 -0.65 -5.04
N LYS A 122 -6.48 0.64 -4.78
CA LYS A 122 -7.60 1.34 -5.41
C LYS A 122 -7.39 1.52 -6.91
N GLU A 123 -6.19 1.89 -7.34
CA GLU A 123 -5.85 2.01 -8.77
C GLU A 123 -5.92 0.66 -9.48
N SER A 124 -5.41 -0.40 -8.85
CA SER A 124 -5.53 -1.77 -9.37
C SER A 124 -6.98 -2.21 -9.51
N LEU A 125 -7.82 -1.91 -8.52
CA LEU A 125 -9.25 -2.22 -8.55
C LEU A 125 -9.95 -1.47 -9.70
N GLU A 126 -9.65 -0.18 -9.89
CA GLU A 126 -10.21 0.61 -11.00
C GLU A 126 -9.84 0.02 -12.37
N ASN A 127 -8.59 -0.41 -12.53
CA ASN A 127 -8.11 -1.08 -13.75
C ASN A 127 -8.80 -2.44 -13.98
N ALA A 128 -9.01 -3.20 -12.90
CA ALA A 128 -9.76 -4.45 -12.97
C ALA A 128 -11.22 -4.21 -13.36
N THR A 129 -11.88 -3.18 -12.80
CA THR A 129 -13.25 -2.80 -13.17
C THR A 129 -13.37 -2.45 -14.65
N LYS A 130 -12.46 -1.61 -15.18
CA LYS A 130 -12.41 -1.29 -16.62
C LYS A 130 -12.22 -2.52 -17.49
N SER A 131 -11.49 -3.52 -17.01
CA SER A 131 -11.26 -4.78 -17.73
C SER A 131 -12.50 -5.68 -17.72
N VAL A 132 -13.21 -5.74 -16.58
CA VAL A 132 -14.50 -6.44 -16.48
C VAL A 132 -15.55 -5.81 -17.40
N GLU A 133 -15.62 -4.49 -17.49
CA GLU A 133 -16.54 -3.81 -18.41
C GLU A 133 -16.26 -4.15 -19.89
N ARG A 134 -14.98 -4.21 -20.28
CA ARG A 134 -14.58 -4.66 -21.62
C ARG A 134 -15.01 -6.10 -21.88
N LEU A 135 -14.72 -7.02 -20.97
CA LEU A 135 -15.13 -8.42 -21.09
C LEU A 135 -16.65 -8.56 -21.17
N LYS A 136 -17.41 -7.76 -20.43
CA LYS A 136 -18.87 -7.74 -20.51
C LYS A 136 -19.35 -7.34 -21.91
N LYS A 137 -18.71 -6.34 -22.53
CA LYS A 137 -19.00 -5.94 -23.91
C LYS A 137 -18.66 -7.06 -24.91
N ASP A 138 -17.54 -7.74 -24.71
CA ASP A 138 -17.12 -8.85 -25.57
C ASP A 138 -18.07 -10.05 -25.48
N VAL A 139 -18.55 -10.38 -24.28
CA VAL A 139 -19.59 -11.41 -24.08
C VAL A 139 -20.87 -11.06 -24.84
N GLU A 140 -21.31 -9.80 -24.80
CA GLU A 140 -22.49 -9.38 -25.56
C GLU A 140 -22.27 -9.41 -27.09
N ASN A 141 -21.05 -9.07 -27.55
CA ASN A 141 -20.68 -9.24 -28.96
C ASN A 141 -20.72 -10.71 -29.39
N LEU A 142 -20.16 -11.61 -28.57
CA LEU A 142 -20.15 -13.04 -28.83
C LEU A 142 -21.56 -13.63 -28.84
N LYS A 143 -22.45 -13.20 -27.94
CA LYS A 143 -23.87 -13.59 -27.98
C LYS A 143 -24.53 -13.20 -29.31
N ARG A 144 -24.35 -11.96 -29.77
CA ARG A 144 -24.87 -11.52 -31.08
C ARG A 144 -24.31 -12.35 -32.23
N ALA A 145 -22.99 -12.56 -32.26
CA ALA A 145 -22.35 -13.37 -33.30
C ALA A 145 -22.85 -14.83 -33.29
N LYS A 146 -23.08 -15.39 -32.10
CA LYS A 146 -23.68 -16.72 -31.91
C LYS A 146 -25.07 -16.76 -32.56
N ASP A 147 -25.94 -15.81 -32.23
CA ASP A 147 -27.31 -15.78 -32.73
C ASP A 147 -27.36 -15.58 -34.26
N ASP A 148 -26.46 -14.78 -34.82
CA ASP A 148 -26.32 -14.63 -36.27
C ASP A 148 -25.84 -15.91 -36.96
N CYS A 149 -24.94 -16.66 -36.32
CA CYS A 149 -24.50 -17.96 -36.80
C CYS A 149 -25.65 -18.97 -36.81
N PHE A 150 -26.45 -19.01 -35.74
CA PHE A 150 -27.65 -19.86 -35.68
C PHE A 150 -28.63 -19.53 -36.80
N LYS A 151 -28.94 -18.24 -37.03
CA LYS A 151 -29.80 -17.82 -38.14
C LYS A 151 -29.27 -18.25 -39.52
N ARG A 152 -27.96 -18.17 -39.75
CA ARG A 152 -27.36 -18.66 -41.01
C ARG A 152 -27.47 -20.17 -41.14
N ASN A 153 -27.25 -20.90 -40.05
CA ASN A 153 -27.39 -22.35 -40.03
C ASN A 153 -28.82 -22.77 -40.37
N ASP A 154 -29.83 -22.12 -39.79
CA ASP A 154 -31.25 -22.39 -40.10
C ASP A 154 -31.57 -22.14 -41.59
N LYS A 155 -31.05 -21.06 -42.18
CA LYS A 155 -31.19 -20.78 -43.62
C LYS A 155 -30.53 -21.87 -44.48
N LEU A 156 -29.31 -22.27 -44.15
CA LEU A 156 -28.59 -23.34 -44.84
C LEU A 156 -29.34 -24.68 -44.73
N LYS A 157 -29.88 -24.98 -43.55
CA LYS A 157 -30.70 -26.17 -43.32
C LYS A 157 -31.93 -26.18 -44.22
N HIS A 158 -32.66 -25.06 -44.31
CA HIS A 158 -33.80 -24.94 -45.20
C HIS A 158 -33.40 -25.10 -46.68
N SER A 159 -32.33 -24.44 -47.12
CA SER A 159 -31.81 -24.58 -48.48
C SER A 159 -31.42 -26.03 -48.81
N ASN A 160 -30.75 -26.72 -47.88
CA ASN A 160 -30.39 -28.13 -48.05
C ASN A 160 -31.63 -29.04 -48.11
N GLN A 161 -32.67 -28.76 -47.32
CA GLN A 161 -33.93 -29.48 -47.40
C GLN A 161 -34.59 -29.31 -48.77
N THR A 162 -34.61 -28.08 -49.31
CA THR A 162 -35.12 -27.79 -50.65
C THR A 162 -34.33 -28.52 -51.73
N LEU A 163 -32.99 -28.46 -51.68
CA LEU A 163 -32.13 -29.14 -52.65
C LEU A 163 -32.30 -30.66 -52.60
N THR A 164 -32.34 -31.25 -51.40
CA THR A 164 -32.60 -32.68 -51.21
C THR A 164 -33.98 -33.07 -51.78
N GLY A 165 -35.00 -32.23 -51.57
CA GLY A 165 -36.33 -32.45 -52.14
C GLY A 165 -36.33 -32.40 -53.67
N ASN A 166 -35.63 -31.44 -54.26
CA ASN A 166 -35.48 -31.33 -55.72
C ASN A 166 -34.68 -32.50 -56.31
N LEU A 167 -33.62 -32.93 -55.63
CA LEU A 167 -32.83 -34.09 -56.03
C LEU A 167 -33.70 -35.35 -56.08
N LYS A 168 -34.48 -35.64 -55.02
CA LYS A 168 -35.41 -36.79 -54.99
C LYS A 168 -36.43 -36.74 -56.14
N LYS A 169 -36.97 -35.56 -56.44
CA LYS A 169 -37.89 -35.38 -57.58
C LYS A 169 -37.18 -35.67 -58.91
N SER A 170 -35.98 -35.12 -59.11
CA SER A 170 -35.16 -35.40 -60.29
C SER A 170 -34.84 -36.89 -60.42
N GLU A 171 -34.49 -37.56 -59.32
CA GLU A 171 -34.22 -39.01 -59.30
C GLU A 171 -35.46 -39.80 -59.71
N SER A 172 -36.64 -39.45 -59.18
CA SER A 172 -37.91 -40.09 -59.58
C SER A 172 -38.23 -39.88 -61.07
N LEU A 173 -38.02 -38.68 -61.60
CA LEU A 173 -38.20 -38.38 -63.02
C LEU A 173 -37.24 -39.19 -63.90
N CYS A 174 -35.96 -39.21 -63.54
CA CYS A 174 -34.96 -40.03 -64.23
C CYS A 174 -35.33 -41.51 -64.21
N GLN A 175 -35.88 -42.00 -63.10
CA GLN A 175 -36.32 -43.39 -62.98
C GLN A 175 -37.51 -43.68 -63.89
N THR A 176 -38.54 -42.82 -63.91
CA THR A 176 -39.67 -42.94 -64.83
C THR A 176 -39.22 -42.89 -66.29
N LEU A 177 -38.30 -41.99 -66.65
CA LEU A 177 -37.72 -41.91 -67.99
C LEU A 177 -36.95 -43.17 -68.36
N ARG A 178 -36.17 -43.76 -67.45
CA ARG A 178 -35.51 -45.05 -67.66
C ARG A 178 -36.51 -46.18 -67.88
N GLU A 179 -37.60 -46.22 -67.11
CA GLU A 179 -38.68 -47.20 -67.28
C GLU A 179 -39.41 -47.02 -68.62
N GLN A 180 -39.62 -45.77 -69.07
CA GLN A 180 -40.17 -45.45 -70.39
C GLN A 180 -39.22 -45.88 -71.53
N LEU A 181 -37.92 -45.63 -71.40
CA LEU A 181 -36.92 -46.10 -72.37
C LEU A 181 -36.85 -47.63 -72.41
N ALA A 182 -36.83 -48.29 -71.26
CA ALA A 182 -36.81 -49.76 -71.18
C ALA A 182 -38.08 -50.41 -71.77
N SER A 183 -39.23 -49.74 -71.69
CA SER A 183 -40.48 -50.20 -72.33
C SER A 183 -40.54 -49.89 -73.83
N MET A 184 -39.88 -48.84 -74.30
CA MET A 184 -39.70 -48.56 -75.74
C MET A 184 -38.68 -49.50 -76.41
N ASP A 185 -37.57 -49.82 -75.74
CA ASP A 185 -36.56 -50.76 -76.23
C ASP A 185 -37.12 -52.19 -76.30
N ALA A 186 -38.04 -52.58 -75.41
CA ALA A 186 -38.77 -53.85 -75.51
C ALA A 186 -39.76 -53.91 -76.70
N SER A 187 -40.00 -52.80 -77.39
CA SER A 187 -40.95 -52.68 -78.51
C SER A 187 -40.28 -52.36 -79.85
N SER A 188 -38.96 -52.19 -79.91
CA SER A 188 -38.25 -51.80 -81.14
C SER A 188 -36.92 -52.54 -81.31
N ASP A 189 -36.99 -53.84 -81.61
CA ASP A 189 -35.90 -54.55 -82.26
C ASP A 189 -35.94 -54.29 -83.77
N ASN A 190 -35.29 -53.22 -84.24
CA ASN A 190 -34.49 -53.29 -85.47
C ASN A 190 -33.63 -52.05 -85.76
N GLN A 191 -32.39 -52.35 -86.19
CA GLN A 191 -31.43 -51.52 -86.94
C GLN A 191 -30.63 -50.45 -86.18
N GLY A 192 -29.41 -50.82 -85.76
CA GLY A 192 -28.21 -50.75 -86.60
C GLY A 192 -27.62 -49.37 -86.95
N ILE A 193 -26.29 -49.30 -86.78
CA ILE A 193 -25.27 -48.57 -87.57
C ILE A 193 -24.56 -47.37 -86.91
N GLN A 194 -23.24 -47.45 -87.03
CA GLN A 194 -22.14 -46.54 -86.68
C GLN A 194 -22.16 -45.20 -87.44
N GLY A 195 -21.40 -44.20 -86.96
CA GLY A 195 -20.70 -43.27 -87.86
C GLY A 195 -20.56 -41.80 -87.43
N SER A 196 -19.33 -41.44 -87.05
CA SER A 196 -18.52 -40.28 -87.51
C SER A 196 -18.93 -38.80 -87.30
N THR A 197 -17.97 -38.08 -86.69
CA THR A 197 -17.39 -36.75 -87.02
C THR A 197 -18.28 -35.52 -87.26
N ALA A 198 -18.00 -34.43 -86.53
CA ALA A 198 -18.00 -33.07 -87.09
C ALA A 198 -17.07 -32.14 -86.29
N SER A 199 -16.15 -31.51 -87.01
CA SER A 199 -15.33 -30.38 -86.57
C SER A 199 -16.17 -29.10 -86.58
N SER A 200 -15.93 -28.18 -85.64
CA SER A 200 -15.99 -26.74 -85.94
C SER A 200 -15.18 -25.91 -84.95
N SER A 201 -14.42 -24.99 -85.56
CA SER A 201 -13.62 -23.90 -85.05
C SER A 201 -14.35 -22.92 -84.13
N SER A 202 -13.64 -22.31 -83.17
CA SER A 202 -13.57 -20.85 -82.98
C SER A 202 -12.56 -20.46 -81.88
N ASP A 203 -11.79 -19.42 -82.19
CA ASP A 203 -11.04 -18.49 -81.33
C ASP A 203 -10.02 -18.97 -80.28
N SER A 204 -8.75 -18.70 -80.59
CA SER A 204 -7.61 -18.81 -79.68
C SER A 204 -7.16 -17.41 -79.24
N GLN A 205 -7.84 -16.83 -78.25
CA GLN A 205 -7.34 -15.69 -77.46
C GLN A 205 -7.81 -15.80 -75.99
N GLU A 206 -7.50 -16.91 -75.29
CA GLU A 206 -7.84 -17.03 -73.86
C GLU A 206 -6.76 -17.70 -72.99
N GLY A 207 -5.56 -17.95 -73.54
CA GLY A 207 -4.53 -18.78 -72.89
C GLY A 207 -3.59 -18.09 -71.88
N GLN A 208 -3.54 -16.75 -71.81
CA GLN A 208 -2.51 -16.06 -71.01
C GLN A 208 -2.96 -15.58 -69.62
N VAL A 209 -4.25 -15.34 -69.42
CA VAL A 209 -4.79 -14.84 -68.13
C VAL A 209 -4.80 -15.91 -67.04
N PRO A 210 -5.25 -17.16 -67.28
CA PRO A 210 -5.36 -18.18 -66.21
C PRO A 210 -4.01 -18.64 -65.67
N GLN A 211 -2.96 -18.61 -66.50
CA GLN A 211 -1.63 -19.08 -66.12
C GLN A 211 -0.89 -18.10 -65.21
N LYS A 212 -1.10 -16.79 -65.43
CA LYS A 212 -0.54 -15.74 -64.59
C LYS A 212 -1.23 -15.71 -63.23
N ASP A 213 -2.56 -15.79 -63.21
CA ASP A 213 -3.35 -15.86 -61.97
C ASP A 213 -3.00 -17.09 -61.13
N TYR A 214 -2.74 -18.23 -61.77
CA TYR A 214 -2.28 -19.44 -61.09
C TYR A 214 -0.89 -19.29 -60.45
N LEU A 215 0.04 -18.62 -61.14
CA LEU A 215 1.37 -18.34 -60.62
C LEU A 215 1.34 -17.35 -59.44
N ASP A 216 0.51 -16.31 -59.54
CA ASP A 216 0.32 -15.33 -58.47
C ASP A 216 -0.36 -15.97 -57.25
N LEU A 217 -1.36 -16.83 -57.45
CA LEU A 217 -2.00 -17.60 -56.39
C LEU A 217 -1.03 -18.57 -55.71
N LYS A 218 -0.17 -19.25 -56.49
CA LYS A 218 0.88 -20.14 -55.96
C LYS A 218 1.89 -19.39 -55.10
N LYS A 219 2.27 -18.17 -55.50
CA LYS A 219 3.16 -17.31 -54.73
C LYS A 219 2.50 -16.81 -53.44
N SER A 220 1.24 -16.38 -53.53
CA SER A 220 0.44 -15.98 -52.37
C SER A 220 0.26 -17.13 -51.37
N TYR A 221 0.07 -18.36 -51.84
CA TYR A 221 -0.03 -19.54 -50.98
C TYR A 221 1.29 -19.81 -50.25
N GLN A 222 2.44 -19.73 -50.95
CA GLN A 222 3.75 -19.87 -50.33
C GLN A 222 4.01 -18.79 -49.26
N ASP A 223 3.64 -17.54 -49.53
CA ASP A 223 3.76 -16.44 -48.57
C ASP A 223 2.86 -16.64 -47.35
N LEU A 224 1.69 -17.25 -47.53
CA LEU A 224 0.78 -17.61 -46.44
C LEU A 224 1.39 -18.70 -45.55
N VAL A 225 1.94 -19.76 -46.15
CA VAL A 225 2.59 -20.87 -45.42
C VAL A 225 3.80 -20.37 -44.62
N ILE A 226 4.58 -19.43 -45.17
CA ILE A 226 5.69 -18.80 -44.44
C ILE A 226 5.16 -18.00 -43.25
N ARG A 227 4.09 -17.22 -43.45
CA ARG A 227 3.47 -16.44 -42.37
C ARG A 227 2.89 -17.33 -41.27
N GLU A 228 2.23 -18.42 -41.64
CA GLU A 228 1.67 -19.41 -40.73
C GLU A 228 2.76 -20.00 -39.83
N ARG A 229 3.86 -20.49 -40.40
CA ARG A 229 5.01 -20.99 -39.60
C ARG A 229 5.60 -19.93 -38.68
N LEU A 230 5.63 -18.67 -39.10
CA LEU A 230 6.18 -17.57 -38.32
C LEU A 230 5.26 -17.20 -37.15
N VAL A 231 3.94 -17.30 -37.35
CA VAL A 231 2.93 -17.16 -36.29
C VAL A 231 3.02 -18.31 -35.31
N GLU A 232 3.11 -19.56 -35.79
CA GLU A 232 3.29 -20.75 -34.94
C GLU A 232 4.52 -20.61 -34.05
N LYS A 233 5.68 -20.24 -34.62
CA LYS A 233 6.90 -20.01 -33.85
C LYS A 233 6.77 -18.91 -32.79
N LYS A 234 6.09 -17.80 -33.11
CA LYS A 234 5.83 -16.73 -32.15
C LYS A 234 4.88 -17.19 -31.04
N LEU A 235 3.88 -18.00 -31.38
CA LEU A 235 2.95 -18.58 -30.41
C LEU A 235 3.69 -19.49 -29.44
N THR A 236 4.56 -20.37 -29.92
CA THR A 236 5.38 -21.23 -29.06
C THR A 236 6.31 -20.44 -28.15
N ASP A 237 6.96 -19.39 -28.66
CA ASP A 237 7.87 -18.53 -27.87
C ASP A 237 7.11 -17.75 -26.78
N LEU A 238 5.89 -17.28 -27.09
CA LEU A 238 5.03 -16.60 -26.12
C LEU A 238 4.52 -17.55 -25.03
N THR A 239 4.11 -18.77 -25.41
CA THR A 239 3.67 -19.80 -24.46
C THR A 239 4.80 -20.19 -23.50
N LEU A 240 6.01 -20.42 -23.99
CA LEU A 240 7.17 -20.75 -23.15
C LEU A 240 7.53 -19.61 -22.19
N LYS A 241 7.46 -18.35 -22.63
CA LYS A 241 7.69 -17.19 -21.77
C LYS A 241 6.61 -17.06 -20.69
N GLN A 242 5.35 -17.31 -21.04
CA GLN A 242 4.23 -17.20 -20.12
C GLN A 242 4.24 -18.33 -19.08
N GLU A 243 4.57 -19.57 -19.47
CA GLU A 243 4.68 -20.70 -18.55
C GLU A 243 5.86 -20.54 -17.58
N GLY A 244 7.02 -20.07 -18.08
CA GLY A 244 8.19 -19.81 -17.24
C GLY A 244 7.95 -18.73 -16.19
N SER A 245 7.33 -17.61 -16.57
CA SER A 245 7.03 -16.49 -15.67
C SER A 245 6.00 -16.86 -14.59
N ASN A 246 4.91 -17.53 -14.99
CA ASN A 246 3.83 -17.89 -14.05
C ASN A 246 4.26 -18.96 -13.05
N TYR A 247 5.13 -19.89 -13.44
CA TYR A 247 5.60 -20.95 -12.55
C TYR A 247 6.50 -20.40 -11.44
N THR A 248 7.43 -19.50 -11.78
CA THR A 248 8.34 -18.89 -10.80
C THR A 248 7.60 -17.94 -9.85
N GLU A 249 6.70 -17.11 -10.37
CA GLU A 249 5.91 -16.19 -9.55
C GLU A 249 4.98 -16.95 -8.59
N ASN A 250 4.32 -18.01 -9.06
CA ASN A 250 3.48 -18.85 -8.19
C ASN A 250 4.29 -19.58 -7.11
N LEU A 251 5.49 -20.06 -7.43
CA LEU A 251 6.33 -20.76 -6.45
C LEU A 251 6.79 -19.81 -5.33
N GLU A 252 7.28 -18.61 -5.69
CA GLU A 252 7.69 -17.60 -4.72
C GLU A 252 6.52 -17.06 -3.89
N HIS A 253 5.35 -16.90 -4.51
CA HIS A 253 4.14 -16.49 -3.80
C HIS A 253 3.71 -17.55 -2.78
N THR A 254 3.72 -18.82 -3.19
CA THR A 254 3.39 -19.95 -2.32
C THR A 254 4.35 -20.05 -1.14
N GLN A 255 5.66 -19.93 -1.39
CA GLN A 255 6.68 -19.92 -0.32
C GLN A 255 6.49 -18.75 0.66
N ARG A 256 6.14 -17.56 0.17
CA ARG A 256 5.81 -16.40 1.03
C ARG A 256 4.63 -16.68 1.95
N ILE A 257 3.57 -17.29 1.44
CA ILE A 257 2.39 -17.66 2.25
C ILE A 257 2.76 -18.67 3.33
N TYR A 258 3.53 -19.71 3.00
CA TYR A 258 3.99 -20.68 4.00
C TYR A 258 4.85 -20.05 5.10
N LYS A 259 5.72 -19.09 4.75
CA LYS A 259 6.51 -18.34 5.73
C LYS A 259 5.63 -17.50 6.65
N GLN A 260 4.65 -16.79 6.11
CA GLN A 260 3.70 -16.01 6.91
C GLN A 260 2.87 -16.90 7.84
N LEU A 261 2.43 -18.06 7.36
CA LEU A 261 1.66 -19.01 8.16
C LEU A 261 2.46 -19.54 9.35
N THR A 262 3.74 -19.88 9.14
CA THR A 262 4.63 -20.38 10.19
C THR A 262 4.95 -19.30 11.23
N GLU A 263 5.19 -18.07 10.80
CA GLU A 263 5.36 -16.92 11.71
C GLU A 263 4.10 -16.64 12.53
N ALA A 264 2.91 -16.69 11.91
CA ALA A 264 1.64 -16.51 12.59
C ALA A 264 1.40 -17.59 13.66
N LEU A 265 1.67 -18.86 13.34
CA LEU A 265 1.58 -19.97 14.29
C LEU A 265 2.54 -19.81 15.49
N SER A 266 3.74 -19.31 15.25
CA SER A 266 4.70 -19.03 16.33
C SER A 266 4.22 -17.89 17.24
N ASN A 267 3.70 -16.82 16.64
CA ASN A 267 3.11 -15.70 17.37
C ASN A 267 1.89 -16.10 18.19
N GLU A 268 1.01 -16.94 17.64
CA GLU A 268 -0.14 -17.48 18.36
C GLU A 268 0.28 -18.25 19.61
N LYS A 269 1.28 -19.14 19.49
CA LYS A 269 1.83 -19.87 20.65
C LYS A 269 2.35 -18.93 21.72
N ARG A 270 3.13 -17.90 21.32
CA ARG A 270 3.66 -16.89 22.25
C ARG A 270 2.55 -16.11 22.96
N LEU A 271 1.53 -15.69 22.22
CA LEU A 271 0.38 -14.98 22.79
C LEU A 271 -0.38 -15.87 23.77
N ASN A 272 -0.55 -17.15 23.46
CA ASN A 272 -1.22 -18.09 24.34
C ASN A 272 -0.45 -18.28 25.66
N SER A 273 0.88 -18.36 25.60
CA SER A 273 1.72 -18.36 26.80
C SER A 273 1.54 -17.10 27.65
N LEU A 274 1.53 -15.91 27.03
CA LEU A 274 1.30 -14.64 27.74
C LEU A 274 -0.09 -14.57 28.38
N VAL A 275 -1.13 -15.03 27.67
CA VAL A 275 -2.49 -15.10 28.22
C VAL A 275 -2.55 -16.00 29.45
N ASN A 276 -1.84 -17.12 29.44
CA ASN A 276 -1.78 -18.01 30.60
C ASN A 276 -1.02 -17.39 31.77
N GLN A 277 0.05 -16.65 31.51
CA GLN A 277 0.77 -15.90 32.55
C GLN A 277 -0.14 -14.83 33.18
N LEU A 278 -0.83 -14.02 32.37
CA LEU A 278 -1.77 -13.01 32.85
C LEU A 278 -2.93 -13.63 33.64
N LYS A 279 -3.40 -14.82 33.28
CA LYS A 279 -4.38 -15.56 34.08
C LYS A 279 -3.85 -15.92 35.47
N HIS A 280 -2.57 -16.29 35.57
CA HIS A 280 -1.93 -16.59 36.85
C HIS A 280 -1.78 -15.33 37.70
N GLU A 281 -1.22 -14.26 37.13
CA GLU A 281 -1.07 -12.98 37.82
C GLU A 281 -2.42 -12.42 38.30
N LYS A 282 -3.47 -12.52 37.47
CA LYS A 282 -4.83 -12.15 37.86
C LYS A 282 -5.31 -12.95 39.08
N LYS A 283 -5.02 -14.25 39.13
CA LYS A 283 -5.40 -15.11 40.26
C LYS A 283 -4.66 -14.68 41.53
N ASP A 284 -3.38 -14.35 41.42
CA ASP A 284 -2.56 -13.91 42.55
C ASP A 284 -3.05 -12.57 43.12
N ILE A 285 -3.34 -11.59 42.25
CA ILE A 285 -3.92 -10.31 42.66
C ILE A 285 -5.28 -10.50 43.35
N VAL A 286 -6.13 -11.41 42.84
CA VAL A 286 -7.43 -11.70 43.46
C VAL A 286 -7.25 -12.31 44.86
N ASN A 287 -6.28 -13.21 45.02
CA ASN A 287 -5.96 -13.82 46.32
C ASN A 287 -5.41 -12.79 47.31
N GLU A 288 -4.50 -11.92 46.85
CA GLU A 288 -3.93 -10.84 47.67
C GLU A 288 -5.01 -9.86 48.13
N LYS A 289 -5.90 -9.45 47.21
CA LYS A 289 -7.06 -8.61 47.55
C LYS A 289 -7.93 -9.26 48.63
N LYS A 290 -8.21 -10.56 48.51
CA LYS A 290 -9.01 -11.29 49.50
C LYS A 290 -8.31 -11.29 50.88
N SER A 291 -7.01 -11.55 50.91
CA SER A 291 -6.22 -11.51 52.14
C SER A 291 -6.22 -10.12 52.80
N LEU A 292 -6.01 -9.06 52.02
CA LEU A 292 -6.09 -7.68 52.51
C LEU A 292 -7.47 -7.35 53.07
N GLN A 293 -8.53 -7.82 52.41
CA GLN A 293 -9.90 -7.59 52.87
C GLN A 293 -10.21 -8.33 54.17
N GLU A 294 -9.69 -9.55 54.36
CA GLU A 294 -9.78 -10.29 55.61
C GLU A 294 -9.04 -9.55 56.75
N ARG A 295 -7.82 -9.06 56.49
CA ARG A 295 -7.04 -8.27 57.46
C ARG A 295 -7.75 -6.97 57.84
N PHE A 296 -8.31 -6.27 56.86
CA PHE A 296 -9.07 -5.04 57.08
C PHE A 296 -10.32 -5.29 57.93
N ASN A 297 -11.07 -6.34 57.62
CA ASN A 297 -12.24 -6.75 58.41
C ASN A 297 -11.86 -7.13 59.86
N GLY A 298 -10.71 -7.77 60.05
CA GLY A 298 -10.14 -8.04 61.38
C GLY A 298 -9.86 -6.76 62.15
N ALA A 299 -9.11 -5.83 61.55
CA ALA A 299 -8.78 -4.54 62.16
C ALA A 299 -10.02 -3.71 62.55
N ILE A 300 -11.07 -3.74 61.73
CA ILE A 300 -12.36 -3.11 62.07
C ILE A 300 -13.01 -3.75 63.30
N LYS A 301 -12.97 -5.09 63.41
CA LYS A 301 -13.52 -5.79 64.58
C LYS A 301 -12.75 -5.43 65.84
N ASP A 302 -11.43 -5.33 65.76
CA ASP A 302 -10.58 -4.97 66.90
C ASP A 302 -10.82 -3.52 67.33
N LEU A 303 -10.94 -2.58 66.38
CA LEU A 303 -11.33 -1.18 66.65
C LEU A 303 -12.68 -1.08 67.37
N LYS A 304 -13.68 -1.87 66.95
CA LYS A 304 -14.99 -1.91 67.61
C LYS A 304 -14.97 -2.50 69.02
N ARG A 305 -13.95 -3.29 69.40
CA ARG A 305 -13.79 -3.82 70.76
C ARG A 305 -13.11 -2.84 71.71
N LEU A 306 -12.41 -1.84 71.17
CA LEU A 306 -11.71 -0.81 71.93
C LEU A 306 -12.58 0.44 72.22
N GLN A 307 -13.75 0.53 71.59
CA GLN A 307 -14.79 1.54 71.84
C GLN A 307 -15.86 0.96 72.78
#